data_AF-Q9D4C6-F1
#
_entry.id   AF-Q9D4C6-F1
#
_cell.length_a   1.000
_cell.length_b   1.000
_cell.length_c   1.000
_cell.angle_alpha   90.00
_cell.angle_beta   90.00
_cell.angle_gamma   90.00
#
_symmetry.space_group_name_H-M   'P 1'
#
loop_
_entity.id
_entity.type
_entity.pdbx_description
1 polymer ?
#
loop_
_entity_poly.entity_id
_entity_poly.type
_entity_poly.pdbx_seq_one_letter_code
_entity_poly.pdbx_strand_id
1 'polypeptide(L)'
;MKLSSEKLPKNPFSLSQYAAKQQKFFQWKKEKPDYYLHANLVDTALQFLKERIRRGDAMAYFLRGQLYFEEGWYEEALAQFEEIQEKDHQAIYQLGVMYYDGLGTIANAEKGVNYMRKILDSSCPQTMHLKFAAAYNLGRAYFEGKGVKRSDEEAERLWLLAADNGNPKASVKAQSILGLFYSMKEPKELEKAFFWHSEACGNGSLESQGALGLMYFYGQGIRQDTDAALHCLREAAERGNVYAQGTLVEYYYKMKFFTKCVSFSKRIADYDEVHDIPMIAHVTDCLPEFIIKGMAMAAFYHGRCLQLGLGIMKDEESAKHYYSKACRLNPTLADELHSLLIHQRI
;
A
#
# COMPACT_ATOMS: atom_id res chain seq x y z
N MET A 1 12.01 0.37 -6.26
CA MET A 1 10.89 0.05 -5.35
C MET A 1 11.33 0.04 -3.88
N LYS A 2 10.76 0.93 -3.06
CA LYS A 2 10.86 0.91 -1.59
C LYS A 2 9.53 0.39 -1.04
N LEU A 3 9.56 -0.61 -0.16
CA LEU A 3 8.37 -1.26 0.37
C LEU A 3 8.02 -0.69 1.75
N SER A 4 6.74 -0.79 2.12
CA SER A 4 6.24 -0.43 3.45
C SER A 4 6.15 -1.67 4.33
N SER A 5 6.22 -1.50 5.65
CA SER A 5 5.96 -2.60 6.58
C SER A 5 4.52 -3.10 6.47
N GLU A 6 4.32 -4.39 6.64
CA GLU A 6 2.99 -4.92 6.92
C GLU A 6 2.61 -4.54 8.35
N LYS A 7 1.40 -3.99 8.53
CA LYS A 7 0.90 -3.68 9.86
C LYS A 7 0.57 -4.98 10.59
N LEU A 8 0.50 -4.94 11.92
CA LEU A 8 0.05 -6.09 12.71
C LEU A 8 -1.30 -6.59 12.14
N PRO A 9 -1.45 -7.90 11.85
CA PRO A 9 -2.71 -8.44 11.38
C PRO A 9 -3.80 -8.15 12.42
N LYS A 10 -4.96 -7.63 11.98
CA LYS A 10 -6.10 -7.49 12.89
C LYS A 10 -6.45 -8.89 13.39
N ASN A 11 -6.32 -9.14 14.69
CA ASN A 11 -6.64 -10.45 15.26
C ASN A 11 -8.08 -10.81 14.84
N PRO A 12 -8.31 -11.95 14.13
CA PRO A 12 -9.62 -12.32 13.63
C PRO A 12 -10.66 -12.45 14.74
N PHE A 13 -10.23 -12.67 15.99
CA PHE A 13 -11.09 -12.74 17.16
C PHE A 13 -11.39 -11.39 17.83
N SER A 14 -10.68 -10.30 17.49
CA SER A 14 -10.77 -9.05 18.27
C SER A 14 -11.94 -8.14 17.90
N LEU A 15 -12.43 -8.15 16.66
CA LEU A 15 -13.44 -7.17 16.21
C LEU A 15 -14.79 -7.80 15.84
N SER A 16 -14.82 -8.99 15.23
CA SER A 16 -16.08 -9.57 14.74
C SER A 16 -16.97 -10.14 15.87
N GLN A 17 -16.38 -10.84 16.85
CA GLN A 17 -17.16 -11.47 17.92
C GLN A 17 -17.61 -10.49 19.02
N TYR A 18 -16.82 -9.45 19.29
CA TYR A 18 -17.18 -8.43 20.28
C TYR A 18 -18.24 -7.45 19.76
N ALA A 19 -18.15 -7.03 18.49
CA ALA A 19 -19.15 -6.15 17.88
C ALA A 19 -20.51 -6.85 17.68
N ALA A 20 -20.51 -8.15 17.31
CA ALA A 20 -21.74 -8.91 17.12
C ALA A 20 -22.51 -9.15 18.43
N LYS A 21 -21.82 -9.25 19.58
CA LYS A 21 -22.46 -9.49 20.89
C LYS A 21 -23.07 -8.25 21.54
N GLN A 22 -22.84 -7.05 21.01
CA GLN A 22 -23.41 -5.82 21.58
C GLN A 22 -24.28 -5.04 20.58
N GLN A 23 -25.44 -5.60 20.25
CA GLN A 23 -26.55 -4.82 19.66
C GLN A 23 -26.91 -3.58 20.50
N LYS A 24 -26.69 -3.63 21.83
CA LYS A 24 -26.85 -2.49 22.74
C LYS A 24 -25.88 -1.34 22.48
N PHE A 25 -24.69 -1.59 21.92
CA PHE A 25 -23.71 -0.53 21.63
C PHE A 25 -24.14 0.36 20.45
N PHE A 26 -24.92 -0.17 19.50
CA PHE A 26 -25.46 0.60 18.38
C PHE A 26 -26.66 1.47 18.77
N GLN A 27 -27.46 1.08 19.78
CA GLN A 27 -28.51 1.94 20.32
C GLN A 27 -27.94 3.17 21.05
N TRP A 28 -26.80 3.00 21.74
CA TRP A 28 -26.13 4.10 22.45
C TRP A 28 -25.60 5.21 21.53
N LYS A 29 -25.26 4.90 20.27
CA LYS A 29 -24.76 5.88 19.28
C LYS A 29 -25.80 6.91 18.80
N LYS A 30 -27.11 6.67 18.99
CA LYS A 30 -28.15 7.57 18.46
C LYS A 30 -28.47 8.77 19.36
N GLU A 31 -28.07 8.76 20.62
CA GLU A 31 -28.65 9.69 21.63
C GLU A 31 -27.74 10.84 22.08
N LYS A 32 -26.53 11.02 21.53
CA LYS A 32 -25.70 12.20 21.85
C LYS A 32 -25.03 12.82 20.62
N PRO A 33 -25.36 14.07 20.24
CA PRO A 33 -24.76 14.75 19.09
C PRO A 33 -23.46 15.51 19.40
N ASP A 34 -22.83 15.32 20.57
CA ASP A 34 -21.55 15.97 20.87
C ASP A 34 -20.36 15.11 20.43
N TYR A 35 -19.78 15.54 19.31
CA TYR A 35 -18.38 15.44 18.92
C TYR A 35 -17.47 14.80 19.98
N TYR A 36 -17.26 13.49 19.84
CA TYR A 36 -16.07 12.89 20.40
C TYR A 36 -14.87 13.43 19.62
N LEU A 37 -14.25 14.51 20.13
CA LEU A 37 -12.92 14.90 19.68
C LEU A 37 -12.03 13.66 19.80
N HIS A 38 -11.30 13.32 18.73
CA HIS A 38 -10.44 12.13 18.67
C HIS A 38 -9.54 12.03 19.90
N ALA A 39 -8.96 13.15 20.34
CA ALA A 39 -8.17 13.25 21.58
C ALA A 39 -8.93 12.75 22.83
N ASN A 40 -10.21 13.11 23.00
CA ASN A 40 -11.02 12.67 24.13
C ASN A 40 -11.25 11.15 24.10
N LEU A 41 -11.38 10.54 22.91
CA LEU A 41 -11.51 9.09 22.77
C LEU A 41 -10.22 8.37 23.12
N VAL A 42 -9.09 8.89 22.65
CA VAL A 42 -7.75 8.38 22.96
C VAL A 42 -7.50 8.43 24.47
N ASP A 43 -7.77 9.57 25.12
CA ASP A 43 -7.62 9.74 26.57
C ASP A 43 -8.50 8.76 27.36
N THR A 44 -9.77 8.62 26.94
CA THR A 44 -10.70 7.67 27.57
C THR A 44 -10.22 6.22 27.41
N ALA A 45 -9.73 5.85 26.22
CA ALA A 45 -9.19 4.52 25.96
C ALA A 45 -7.93 4.24 26.80
N LEU A 46 -7.03 5.22 26.94
CA LEU A 46 -5.83 5.10 27.78
C LEU A 46 -6.16 4.94 29.26
N GLN A 47 -7.16 5.68 29.77
CA GLN A 47 -7.64 5.52 31.14
C GLN A 47 -8.20 4.11 31.37
N PHE A 48 -9.04 3.62 30.44
CA PHE A 48 -9.60 2.27 30.52
C PHE A 48 -8.51 1.19 30.49
N LEU A 49 -7.51 1.32 29.60
CA LEU A 49 -6.36 0.40 29.54
C LEU A 49 -5.52 0.45 30.81
N LYS A 50 -5.30 1.64 31.39
CA LYS A 50 -4.62 1.79 32.69
C LYS A 50 -5.36 1.07 33.82
N GLU A 51 -6.69 1.06 33.82
CA GLU A 51 -7.47 0.29 34.79
C GLU A 51 -7.30 -1.22 34.60
N ARG A 52 -7.34 -1.71 33.36
CA ARG A 52 -7.13 -3.14 33.05
C ARG A 52 -5.73 -3.61 33.44
N ILE A 53 -4.72 -2.79 33.16
CA ILE A 53 -3.33 -3.04 33.57
C ILE A 53 -3.22 -3.17 35.10
N ARG A 54 -3.84 -2.27 35.87
CA ARG A 54 -3.89 -2.36 37.35
C ARG A 54 -4.55 -3.65 37.85
N ARG A 55 -5.46 -4.24 37.08
CA ARG A 55 -6.10 -5.53 37.39
C ARG A 55 -5.30 -6.75 36.92
N GLY A 56 -4.11 -6.56 36.35
CA GLY A 56 -3.23 -7.65 35.91
C GLY A 56 -3.51 -8.18 34.50
N ASP A 57 -4.23 -7.43 33.66
CA ASP A 57 -4.53 -7.84 32.29
C ASP A 57 -3.30 -7.63 31.37
N ALA A 58 -2.62 -8.73 31.02
CA ALA A 58 -1.45 -8.70 30.16
C ALA A 58 -1.73 -8.11 28.76
N MET A 59 -2.90 -8.40 28.19
CA MET A 59 -3.29 -7.89 26.86
C MET A 59 -3.46 -6.37 26.86
N ALA A 60 -3.84 -5.78 28.00
CA ALA A 60 -4.01 -4.33 28.11
C ALA A 60 -2.68 -3.56 27.95
N TYR A 61 -1.53 -4.18 28.29
CA TYR A 61 -0.22 -3.59 28.02
C TYR A 61 0.04 -3.47 26.51
N PHE A 62 -0.15 -4.57 25.77
CA PHE A 62 0.03 -4.57 24.32
C PHE A 62 -0.93 -3.59 23.64
N LEU A 63 -2.22 -3.60 24.00
CA LEU A 63 -3.21 -2.69 23.43
C LEU A 63 -2.88 -1.21 23.68
N ARG A 64 -2.28 -0.89 24.83
CA ARG A 64 -1.81 0.48 25.12
C ARG A 64 -0.64 0.87 24.21
N GLY A 65 0.36 0.01 24.08
CA GLY A 65 1.46 0.22 23.14
C GLY A 65 0.96 0.36 21.69
N GLN A 66 -0.01 -0.45 21.29
CA GLN A 66 -0.63 -0.36 19.97
C GLN A 66 -1.36 0.97 19.77
N LEU A 67 -2.09 1.44 20.78
CA LEU A 67 -2.76 2.74 20.71
C LEU A 67 -1.74 3.87 20.54
N TYR A 68 -0.66 3.89 21.33
CA TYR A 68 0.42 4.85 21.14
C TYR A 68 1.03 4.79 19.73
N PHE A 69 1.22 3.59 19.19
CA PHE A 69 1.76 3.40 17.85
C PHE A 69 0.84 3.99 16.76
N GLU A 70 -0.47 3.75 16.83
CA GLU A 70 -1.43 4.27 15.85
C GLU A 70 -1.61 5.80 15.96
N GLU A 71 -1.45 6.36 17.16
CA GLU A 71 -1.46 7.82 17.40
C GLU A 71 -0.13 8.51 17.03
N GLY A 72 0.90 7.74 16.68
CA GLY A 72 2.23 8.26 16.33
C GLY A 72 3.10 8.63 17.54
N TRP A 73 2.70 8.25 18.75
CA TRP A 73 3.46 8.42 19.99
C TRP A 73 4.50 7.30 20.12
N TYR A 74 5.46 7.32 19.19
CA TYR A 74 6.33 6.16 18.96
C TYR A 74 7.32 5.92 20.11
N GLU A 75 7.74 6.94 20.86
CA GLU A 75 8.64 6.75 22.01
C GLU A 75 7.93 5.98 23.14
N GLU A 76 6.68 6.35 23.42
CA GLU A 76 5.81 5.69 24.40
C GLU A 76 5.44 4.28 23.95
N ALA A 77 5.14 4.09 22.66
CA ALA A 77 4.89 2.78 22.08
C ALA A 77 6.13 1.88 22.22
N LEU A 78 7.33 2.40 21.93
CA LEU A 78 8.58 1.65 22.01
C LEU A 78 8.83 1.18 23.44
N ALA A 79 8.79 2.11 24.40
CA ALA A 79 8.98 1.79 25.82
C ALA A 79 7.99 0.73 26.30
N GLN A 80 6.74 0.80 25.86
CA GLN A 80 5.71 -0.19 26.20
C GLN A 80 6.00 -1.57 25.60
N PHE A 81 6.38 -1.65 24.33
CA PHE A 81 6.69 -2.94 23.73
C PHE A 81 7.98 -3.55 24.28
N GLU A 82 8.98 -2.73 24.63
CA GLU A 82 10.21 -3.20 25.27
C GLU A 82 9.95 -3.81 26.66
N GLU A 83 9.01 -3.24 27.43
CA GLU A 83 8.61 -3.71 28.75
C GLU A 83 8.00 -5.13 28.70
N ILE A 84 7.28 -5.46 27.63
CA ILE A 84 6.51 -6.73 27.53
C ILE A 84 7.07 -7.75 26.53
N GLN A 85 8.16 -7.43 25.82
CA GLN A 85 8.69 -8.28 24.73
C GLN A 85 9.01 -9.72 25.15
N GLU A 86 9.43 -9.94 26.40
CA GLU A 86 9.75 -11.28 26.93
C GLU A 86 8.52 -12.19 27.06
N LYS A 87 7.32 -11.61 27.12
CA LYS A 87 6.06 -12.34 27.35
C LYS A 87 5.11 -12.28 26.16
N ASP A 88 5.28 -11.30 25.26
CA ASP A 88 4.35 -11.04 24.17
C ASP A 88 5.06 -10.97 22.81
N HIS A 89 4.75 -11.94 21.94
CA HIS A 89 5.28 -11.99 20.59
C HIS A 89 4.73 -10.86 19.68
N GLN A 90 3.56 -10.31 19.98
CA GLN A 90 3.03 -9.15 19.25
C GLN A 90 3.90 -7.92 19.51
N ALA A 91 4.43 -7.78 20.72
CA ALA A 91 5.38 -6.72 21.06
C ALA A 91 6.74 -6.93 20.35
N ILE A 92 7.27 -8.16 20.32
CA ILE A 92 8.47 -8.51 19.54
C ILE A 92 8.29 -8.11 18.07
N TYR A 93 7.13 -8.41 17.47
CA TYR A 93 6.82 -8.02 16.09
C TYR A 93 6.85 -6.49 15.93
N GLN A 94 6.17 -5.76 16.81
CA GLN A 94 6.11 -4.30 16.73
C GLN A 94 7.48 -3.64 16.94
N LEU A 95 8.28 -4.12 17.89
CA LEU A 95 9.66 -3.70 18.03
C LEU A 95 10.45 -3.91 16.74
N GLY A 96 10.25 -5.05 16.07
CA GLY A 96 10.90 -5.31 14.79
C GLY A 96 10.55 -4.28 13.71
N VAL A 97 9.27 -3.91 13.57
CA VAL A 97 8.82 -2.84 12.67
C VAL A 97 9.42 -1.49 13.06
N MET A 98 9.31 -1.13 14.34
CA MET A 98 9.76 0.16 14.86
C MET A 98 11.27 0.36 14.71
N TYR A 99 12.08 -0.64 15.08
CA TYR A 99 13.52 -0.58 14.87
C TYR A 99 13.90 -0.55 13.39
N TYR A 100 13.21 -1.31 12.54
CA TYR A 100 13.53 -1.33 11.10
C TYR A 100 13.25 0.02 10.43
N ASP A 101 12.09 0.64 10.73
CA ASP A 101 11.66 1.89 10.11
C ASP A 101 12.12 3.14 10.87
N GLY A 102 12.66 3.00 12.09
CA GLY A 102 13.12 4.13 12.92
C GLY A 102 11.98 4.90 13.59
N LEU A 103 10.94 4.19 14.04
CA LEU A 103 9.78 4.78 14.70
C LEU A 103 10.05 4.89 16.20
N GLY A 104 10.15 6.11 16.72
CA GLY A 104 10.42 6.38 18.14
C GLY A 104 11.88 6.12 18.56
N THR A 105 12.76 5.82 17.61
CA THR A 105 14.19 5.57 17.84
C THR A 105 14.99 5.70 16.54
N ILE A 106 16.32 5.70 16.64
CA ILE A 106 17.19 5.65 15.47
C ILE A 106 16.99 4.31 14.77
N ALA A 107 16.77 4.34 13.44
CA ALA A 107 16.59 3.13 12.65
C ALA A 107 17.77 2.16 12.81
N ASN A 108 17.45 0.93 13.21
CA ASN A 108 18.37 -0.20 13.31
C ASN A 108 17.76 -1.41 12.61
N ALA A 109 18.05 -1.51 11.30
CA ALA A 109 17.48 -2.56 10.45
C ALA A 109 17.94 -3.97 10.84
N GLU A 110 19.17 -4.14 11.32
CA GLU A 110 19.67 -5.44 11.80
C GLU A 110 18.89 -5.93 13.03
N LYS A 111 18.64 -5.02 13.99
CA LYS A 111 17.81 -5.32 15.16
C LYS A 111 16.38 -5.65 14.73
N GLY A 112 15.81 -4.89 13.80
CA GLY A 112 14.51 -5.15 13.21
C GLY A 112 14.40 -6.55 12.57
N VAL A 113 15.39 -6.92 11.75
CA VAL A 113 15.49 -8.26 11.14
C VAL A 113 15.57 -9.36 12.20
N ASN A 114 16.38 -9.17 13.24
CA ASN A 114 16.52 -10.17 14.30
C ASN A 114 15.20 -10.41 15.04
N TYR A 115 14.39 -9.37 15.27
CA TYR A 115 13.04 -9.54 15.80
C TYR A 115 12.12 -10.32 14.85
N MET A 116 12.17 -10.07 13.54
CA MET A 116 11.38 -10.83 12.55
C MET A 116 11.76 -12.30 12.52
N ARG A 117 13.07 -12.62 12.60
CA ARG A 117 13.57 -14.00 12.70
C ARG A 117 13.05 -14.70 13.96
N LYS A 118 13.10 -14.03 15.12
CA LYS A 118 12.53 -14.58 16.38
C LYS A 118 11.06 -14.96 16.24
N ILE A 119 10.26 -14.19 15.51
CA ILE A 119 8.84 -14.52 15.26
C ILE A 119 8.71 -15.76 14.38
N LEU A 120 9.48 -15.85 13.29
CA LEU A 120 9.45 -16.99 12.37
C LEU A 120 9.89 -18.30 13.04
N ASP A 121 10.94 -18.22 13.87
CA ASP A 121 11.52 -19.37 14.59
C ASP A 121 10.69 -19.81 15.80
N SER A 122 9.76 -18.97 16.28
CA SER A 122 8.93 -19.30 17.44
C SER A 122 8.04 -20.53 17.18
N SER A 123 8.07 -21.50 18.09
CA SER A 123 7.19 -22.68 18.05
C SER A 123 5.81 -22.42 18.69
N CYS A 124 5.57 -21.21 19.19
CA CYS A 124 4.35 -20.82 19.89
C CYS A 124 3.16 -20.70 18.91
N PRO A 125 2.07 -21.48 19.04
CA PRO A 125 0.93 -21.45 18.11
C PRO A 125 0.30 -20.06 17.95
N GLN A 126 0.32 -19.25 19.01
CA GLN A 126 -0.20 -17.88 19.02
C GLN A 126 0.52 -16.98 18.01
N THR A 127 1.76 -17.30 17.63
CA THR A 127 2.55 -16.53 16.64
C THR A 127 2.16 -16.80 15.20
N MET A 128 1.36 -17.84 14.92
CA MET A 128 1.11 -18.31 13.54
C MET A 128 0.61 -17.19 12.61
N HIS A 129 -0.30 -16.34 13.10
CA HIS A 129 -0.79 -15.19 12.33
C HIS A 129 0.26 -14.09 12.12
N LEU A 130 1.21 -13.93 13.05
CA LEU A 130 2.32 -12.99 12.92
C LEU A 130 3.38 -13.48 11.94
N LYS A 131 3.51 -14.81 11.75
CA LYS A 131 4.54 -15.39 10.88
C LYS A 131 4.41 -14.91 9.43
N PHE A 132 3.21 -14.76 8.91
CA PHE A 132 3.00 -14.25 7.55
C PHE A 132 3.51 -12.81 7.41
N ALA A 133 3.13 -11.93 8.34
CA ALA A 133 3.57 -10.54 8.32
C ALA A 133 5.08 -10.39 8.60
N ALA A 134 5.63 -11.23 9.48
CA ALA A 134 7.07 -11.27 9.76
C ALA A 134 7.86 -11.78 8.55
N ALA A 135 7.37 -12.79 7.85
CA ALA A 135 7.97 -13.29 6.61
C ALA A 135 7.94 -12.22 5.52
N TYR A 136 6.82 -11.48 5.38
CA TYR A 136 6.75 -10.36 4.45
C TYR A 136 7.81 -9.29 4.74
N ASN A 137 7.88 -8.82 6.00
CA ASN A 137 8.83 -7.79 6.42
C ASN A 137 10.29 -8.26 6.29
N LEU A 138 10.58 -9.52 6.57
CA LEU A 138 11.91 -10.10 6.37
C LEU A 138 12.25 -10.22 4.89
N GLY A 139 11.29 -10.62 4.04
CA GLY A 139 11.45 -10.65 2.59
C GLY A 139 11.75 -9.26 2.02
N ARG A 140 11.07 -8.23 2.52
CA ARG A 140 11.39 -6.82 2.25
C ARG A 140 12.83 -6.48 2.63
N ALA A 141 13.30 -6.88 3.81
CA ALA A 141 14.68 -6.63 4.23
C ALA A 141 15.71 -7.25 3.28
N TYR A 142 15.47 -8.48 2.82
CA TYR A 142 16.33 -9.14 1.82
C TYR A 142 16.25 -8.48 0.44
N PHE A 143 15.09 -8.03 -0.01
CA PHE A 143 14.95 -7.35 -1.29
C PHE A 143 15.63 -5.97 -1.29
N GLU A 144 15.46 -5.21 -0.21
CA GLU A 144 16.06 -3.87 -0.05
C GLU A 144 17.55 -3.94 0.33
N GLY A 145 18.04 -5.09 0.81
CA GLY A 145 19.41 -5.23 1.34
C GLY A 145 19.65 -4.42 2.61
N LYS A 146 18.61 -4.21 3.43
CA LYS A 146 18.66 -3.35 4.63
C LYS A 146 18.69 -4.21 5.89
N GLY A 147 19.78 -4.15 6.64
CA GLY A 147 20.00 -4.98 7.84
C GLY A 147 20.36 -6.44 7.53
N VAL A 148 20.37 -6.84 6.25
CA VAL A 148 20.83 -8.13 5.73
C VAL A 148 21.45 -7.93 4.36
N LYS A 149 22.29 -8.87 3.92
CA LYS A 149 22.78 -8.92 2.55
C LYS A 149 21.59 -9.09 1.60
N ARG A 150 21.52 -8.27 0.55
CA ARG A 150 20.49 -8.38 -0.47
C ARG A 150 20.45 -9.79 -1.09
N SER A 151 19.25 -10.33 -1.24
CA SER A 151 18.98 -11.63 -1.87
C SER A 151 17.55 -11.64 -2.41
N ASP A 152 17.40 -11.59 -3.73
CA ASP A 152 16.09 -11.60 -4.37
C ASP A 152 15.45 -13.00 -4.23
N GLU A 153 16.27 -14.06 -4.16
CA GLU A 153 15.84 -15.45 -3.93
C GLU A 153 15.27 -15.67 -2.52
N GLU A 154 15.91 -15.12 -1.48
CA GLU A 154 15.38 -15.22 -0.10
C GLU A 154 14.13 -14.34 0.06
N ALA A 155 14.09 -13.18 -0.59
CA ALA A 155 12.88 -12.35 -0.63
C ALA A 155 11.70 -13.11 -1.25
N GLU A 156 11.90 -13.72 -2.42
CA GLU A 156 10.90 -14.55 -3.09
C GLU A 156 10.43 -15.69 -2.19
N ARG A 157 11.36 -16.46 -1.61
CA ARG A 157 11.04 -17.58 -0.70
C ARG A 157 10.18 -17.13 0.50
N LEU A 158 10.53 -16.02 1.12
CA LEU A 158 9.81 -15.49 2.28
C LEU A 158 8.44 -14.91 1.89
N TRP A 159 8.33 -14.26 0.74
CA TRP A 159 7.04 -13.78 0.25
C TRP A 159 6.12 -14.92 -0.16
N LEU A 160 6.63 -15.99 -0.76
CA LEU A 160 5.83 -17.20 -1.03
C LEU A 160 5.28 -17.81 0.27
N LEU A 161 6.11 -17.88 1.32
CA LEU A 161 5.66 -18.28 2.65
C LEU A 161 4.60 -17.33 3.23
N ALA A 162 4.81 -16.02 3.09
CA ALA A 162 3.90 -14.99 3.61
C ALA A 162 2.55 -14.97 2.87
N ALA A 163 2.54 -15.25 1.57
CA ALA A 163 1.37 -15.22 0.71
C ALA A 163 0.51 -16.49 0.81
N ASP A 164 1.11 -17.61 1.24
CA ASP A 164 0.46 -18.89 1.52
C ASP A 164 -0.53 -19.32 0.41
N ASN A 165 -0.04 -19.39 -0.82
CA ASN A 165 -0.80 -19.80 -2.01
C ASN A 165 -2.16 -19.08 -2.17
N GLY A 166 -2.21 -17.78 -1.90
CA GLY A 166 -3.41 -16.95 -2.07
C GLY A 166 -4.34 -16.94 -0.86
N ASN A 167 -3.96 -17.57 0.26
CA ASN A 167 -4.77 -17.63 1.48
C ASN A 167 -5.20 -16.21 1.94
N PRO A 168 -6.51 -15.90 1.99
CA PRO A 168 -7.02 -14.59 2.41
C PRO A 168 -6.65 -14.20 3.85
N LYS A 169 -6.29 -15.18 4.69
CA LYS A 169 -5.86 -14.97 6.09
C LYS A 169 -4.36 -14.74 6.24
N ALA A 170 -3.59 -14.88 5.15
CA ALA A 170 -2.17 -14.63 5.11
C ALA A 170 -1.86 -13.19 4.65
N SER A 171 -0.65 -12.92 4.17
CA SER A 171 -0.25 -11.57 3.76
C SER A 171 -0.72 -11.24 2.34
N VAL A 172 -1.77 -10.42 2.25
CA VAL A 172 -2.23 -9.83 0.97
C VAL A 172 -1.18 -8.89 0.38
N LYS A 173 -0.37 -8.25 1.23
CA LYS A 173 0.80 -7.46 0.80
C LYS A 173 1.83 -8.34 0.10
N ALA A 174 2.15 -9.51 0.64
CA ALA A 174 3.08 -10.45 0.00
C ALA A 174 2.56 -10.93 -1.36
N GLN A 175 1.27 -11.25 -1.48
CA GLN A 175 0.65 -11.60 -2.76
C GLN A 175 0.81 -10.46 -3.79
N SER A 176 0.55 -9.23 -3.38
CA SER A 176 0.68 -8.04 -4.26
C SER A 176 2.13 -7.81 -4.68
N ILE A 177 3.08 -7.95 -3.75
CA ILE A 177 4.51 -7.78 -4.04
C ILE A 177 5.05 -8.91 -4.91
N LEU A 178 4.60 -10.16 -4.76
CA LEU A 178 4.95 -11.24 -5.68
C LEU A 178 4.47 -10.93 -7.11
N GLY A 179 3.25 -10.41 -7.26
CA GLY A 179 2.74 -9.96 -8.56
C GLY A 179 3.67 -8.93 -9.23
N LEU A 180 4.06 -7.91 -8.47
CA LEU A 180 5.00 -6.88 -8.94
C LEU A 180 6.39 -7.45 -9.22
N PHE A 181 6.89 -8.30 -8.33
CA PHE A 181 8.20 -8.94 -8.44
C PHE A 181 8.32 -9.74 -9.74
N TYR A 182 7.36 -10.62 -10.04
CA TYR A 182 7.36 -11.40 -11.28
C TYR A 182 7.11 -10.55 -12.55
N SER A 183 6.51 -9.37 -12.41
CA SER A 183 6.35 -8.40 -13.51
C SER A 183 7.65 -7.66 -13.86
N MET A 184 8.59 -7.58 -12.92
CA MET A 184 9.84 -6.81 -13.04
C MET A 184 11.10 -7.68 -13.12
N LYS A 185 11.08 -8.90 -12.57
CA LYS A 185 12.20 -9.86 -12.62
C LYS A 185 12.53 -10.18 -14.07
N GLU A 186 13.81 -10.41 -14.37
CA GLU A 186 14.25 -10.85 -15.70
C GLU A 186 14.78 -12.30 -15.65
N PRO A 187 14.29 -13.21 -16.51
CA PRO A 187 13.19 -12.99 -17.46
C PRO A 187 11.85 -12.77 -16.74
N LYS A 188 10.97 -11.94 -17.33
CA LYS A 188 9.64 -11.67 -16.78
C LYS A 188 8.79 -12.93 -16.76
N GLU A 189 8.13 -13.18 -15.62
CA GLU A 189 7.25 -14.32 -15.39
C GLU A 189 5.79 -13.85 -15.34
N LEU A 190 5.30 -13.25 -16.43
CA LEU A 190 4.04 -12.49 -16.45
C LEU A 190 2.80 -13.33 -16.10
N GLU A 191 2.80 -14.63 -16.39
CA GLU A 191 1.70 -15.53 -15.97
C GLU A 191 1.66 -15.71 -14.45
N LYS A 192 2.83 -15.81 -13.80
CA LYS A 192 2.91 -15.84 -12.33
C LYS A 192 2.50 -14.49 -11.74
N ALA A 193 2.91 -13.40 -12.37
CA ALA A 193 2.47 -12.07 -11.96
C ALA A 193 0.95 -11.94 -12.00
N PHE A 194 0.32 -12.42 -13.08
CA PHE A 194 -1.12 -12.42 -13.26
C PHE A 194 -1.83 -13.22 -12.17
N PHE A 195 -1.32 -14.41 -11.88
CA PHE A 195 -1.84 -15.26 -10.80
C PHE A 195 -1.82 -14.54 -9.45
N TRP A 196 -0.66 -14.01 -9.04
CA TRP A 196 -0.53 -13.38 -7.73
C TRP A 196 -1.33 -12.08 -7.60
N HIS A 197 -1.42 -11.28 -8.67
CA HIS A 197 -2.28 -10.12 -8.68
C HIS A 197 -3.77 -10.50 -8.62
N SER A 198 -4.18 -11.61 -9.24
CA SER A 198 -5.55 -12.13 -9.15
C SER A 198 -5.92 -12.51 -7.72
N GLU A 199 -5.07 -13.29 -7.04
CA GLU A 199 -5.27 -13.66 -5.64
C GLU A 199 -5.32 -12.44 -4.73
N ALA A 200 -4.35 -11.52 -4.87
CA ALA A 200 -4.31 -10.30 -4.08
C ALA A 200 -5.54 -9.41 -4.30
N CYS A 201 -6.00 -9.28 -5.54
CA CYS A 201 -7.20 -8.51 -5.89
C CYS A 201 -8.45 -9.14 -5.25
N GLY A 202 -8.60 -10.47 -5.33
CA GLY A 202 -9.67 -11.20 -4.66
C GLY A 202 -9.66 -11.00 -3.14
N ASN A 203 -8.48 -10.78 -2.57
CA ASN A 203 -8.27 -10.47 -1.15
C ASN A 203 -8.27 -8.96 -0.83
N GLY A 204 -8.69 -8.12 -1.77
CA GLY A 204 -8.96 -6.70 -1.55
C GLY A 204 -7.81 -5.73 -1.89
N SER A 205 -6.68 -6.20 -2.42
CA SER A 205 -5.55 -5.35 -2.81
C SER A 205 -5.91 -4.39 -3.94
N LEU A 206 -5.84 -3.09 -3.65
CA LEU A 206 -6.08 -2.02 -4.62
C LEU A 206 -4.93 -1.89 -5.63
N GLU A 207 -3.69 -2.07 -5.20
CA GLU A 207 -2.51 -2.07 -6.08
C GLU A 207 -2.64 -3.19 -7.13
N SER A 208 -2.99 -4.40 -6.69
CA SER A 208 -3.15 -5.54 -7.60
C SER A 208 -4.36 -5.41 -8.52
N GLN A 209 -5.47 -4.81 -8.06
CA GLN A 209 -6.61 -4.53 -8.96
C GLN A 209 -6.20 -3.59 -10.11
N GLY A 210 -5.40 -2.55 -9.79
CA GLY A 210 -4.82 -1.67 -10.80
C GLY A 210 -3.91 -2.44 -11.76
N ALA A 211 -2.99 -3.25 -11.22
CA ALA A 211 -2.08 -4.07 -12.02
C ALA A 211 -2.81 -5.00 -12.99
N LEU A 212 -3.85 -5.73 -12.54
CA LEU A 212 -4.68 -6.57 -13.41
C LEU A 212 -5.32 -5.76 -14.54
N GLY A 213 -5.83 -4.57 -14.23
CA GLY A 213 -6.38 -3.65 -15.23
C GLY A 213 -5.37 -3.33 -16.33
N LEU A 214 -4.10 -3.05 -15.97
CA LEU A 214 -3.03 -2.85 -16.94
C LEU A 214 -2.66 -4.14 -17.70
N MET A 215 -2.62 -5.28 -17.02
CA MET A 215 -2.29 -6.56 -17.63
C MET A 215 -3.31 -6.95 -18.71
N TYR A 216 -4.61 -6.77 -18.44
CA TYR A 216 -5.66 -6.93 -19.45
C TYR A 216 -5.58 -5.87 -20.56
N PHE A 217 -5.22 -4.63 -20.21
CA PHE A 217 -5.14 -3.53 -21.18
C PHE A 217 -4.03 -3.76 -22.22
N TYR A 218 -2.88 -4.25 -21.77
CA TYR A 218 -1.68 -4.46 -22.59
C TYR A 218 -1.47 -5.92 -23.03
N GLY A 219 -2.28 -6.86 -22.55
CA GLY A 219 -2.11 -8.29 -22.82
C GLY A 219 -0.83 -8.87 -22.19
N GLN A 220 -0.50 -8.47 -20.97
CA GLN A 220 0.70 -8.92 -20.25
C GLN A 220 0.37 -10.14 -19.38
N GLY A 221 0.93 -11.30 -19.68
CA GLY A 221 0.70 -12.54 -18.92
C GLY A 221 -0.70 -13.14 -19.09
N ILE A 222 -1.58 -12.46 -19.81
CA ILE A 222 -2.93 -12.88 -20.16
C ILE A 222 -3.30 -12.26 -21.51
N ARG A 223 -4.30 -12.83 -22.19
CA ARG A 223 -4.84 -12.23 -23.42
C ARG A 223 -5.38 -10.83 -23.14
N GLN A 224 -5.12 -9.90 -24.06
CA GLN A 224 -5.71 -8.56 -24.02
C GLN A 224 -7.24 -8.64 -24.02
N ASP A 225 -7.86 -7.95 -23.06
CA ASP A 225 -9.31 -7.85 -22.92
C ASP A 225 -9.66 -6.42 -22.46
N THR A 226 -10.13 -5.61 -23.42
CA THR A 226 -10.44 -4.20 -23.17
C THR A 226 -11.59 -4.02 -22.19
N ASP A 227 -12.59 -4.90 -22.20
CA ASP A 227 -13.76 -4.75 -21.33
C ASP A 227 -13.38 -5.10 -19.88
N ALA A 228 -12.65 -6.20 -19.68
CA ALA A 228 -12.09 -6.56 -18.37
C ALA A 228 -11.12 -5.48 -17.85
N ALA A 229 -10.24 -4.97 -18.71
CA ALA A 229 -9.33 -3.89 -18.37
C ALA A 229 -10.08 -2.65 -17.89
N LEU A 230 -11.07 -2.18 -18.64
CA LEU A 230 -11.83 -0.98 -18.29
C LEU A 230 -12.65 -1.16 -17.02
N HIS A 231 -13.17 -2.36 -16.76
CA HIS A 231 -13.86 -2.66 -15.51
C HIS A 231 -12.90 -2.56 -14.31
N CYS A 232 -11.78 -3.29 -14.33
CA CYS A 232 -10.77 -3.26 -13.26
C CYS A 232 -10.19 -1.86 -13.05
N LEU A 233 -9.82 -1.16 -14.13
CA LEU A 233 -9.21 0.17 -14.07
C LEU A 233 -10.16 1.21 -13.48
N ARG A 234 -11.46 1.18 -13.83
CA ARG A 234 -12.44 2.14 -13.29
C ARG A 234 -12.66 1.93 -11.79
N GLU A 235 -12.86 0.69 -11.35
CA GLU A 235 -13.03 0.39 -9.93
C GLU A 235 -11.79 0.74 -9.11
N ALA A 236 -10.59 0.40 -9.62
CA ALA A 236 -9.35 0.77 -8.97
C ALA A 236 -9.17 2.30 -8.91
N ALA A 237 -9.47 3.01 -10.00
CA ALA A 237 -9.38 4.46 -10.05
C ALA A 237 -10.36 5.16 -9.09
N GLU A 238 -11.59 4.65 -8.95
CA GLU A 238 -12.60 5.13 -8.00
C GLU A 238 -12.16 4.92 -6.54
N ARG A 239 -11.45 3.83 -6.26
CA ARG A 239 -10.85 3.54 -4.95
C ARG A 239 -9.53 4.28 -4.68
N GLY A 240 -9.05 5.08 -5.65
CA GLY A 240 -7.88 5.95 -5.48
C GLY A 240 -6.57 5.41 -6.08
N ASN A 241 -6.58 4.33 -6.86
CA ASN A 241 -5.37 3.87 -7.55
C ASN A 241 -4.99 4.87 -8.66
N VAL A 242 -3.95 5.66 -8.41
CA VAL A 242 -3.52 6.73 -9.32
C VAL A 242 -2.90 6.20 -10.61
N TYR A 243 -2.29 5.02 -10.59
CA TYR A 243 -1.77 4.41 -11.82
C TYR A 243 -2.90 3.99 -12.76
N ALA A 244 -3.96 3.39 -12.21
CA ALA A 244 -5.17 3.06 -12.96
C ALA A 244 -5.85 4.33 -13.51
N GLN A 245 -5.88 5.42 -12.73
CA GLN A 245 -6.36 6.72 -13.19
C GLN A 245 -5.55 7.24 -14.39
N GLY A 246 -4.21 7.16 -14.34
CA GLY A 246 -3.31 7.52 -15.44
C GLY A 246 -3.55 6.68 -16.70
N THR A 247 -3.73 5.37 -16.56
CA THR A 247 -4.06 4.46 -17.68
C THR A 247 -5.43 4.79 -18.29
N LEU A 248 -6.42 5.20 -17.50
CA LEU A 248 -7.71 5.66 -18.02
C LEU A 248 -7.59 6.98 -18.79
N VAL A 249 -6.69 7.89 -18.37
CA VAL A 249 -6.38 9.11 -19.13
C VAL A 249 -5.84 8.74 -20.52
N GLU A 250 -4.88 7.83 -20.58
CA GLU A 250 -4.35 7.31 -21.85
C GLU A 250 -5.47 6.74 -22.72
N TYR A 251 -6.33 5.90 -22.15
CA TYR A 251 -7.46 5.33 -22.87
C TYR A 251 -8.39 6.40 -23.43
N TYR A 252 -8.77 7.41 -22.64
CA TYR A 252 -9.64 8.50 -23.11
C TYR A 252 -8.97 9.35 -24.19
N TYR A 253 -7.65 9.55 -24.12
CA TYR A 253 -6.89 10.23 -25.16
C TYR A 253 -6.92 9.43 -26.48
N LYS A 254 -6.61 8.13 -26.43
CA LYS A 254 -6.60 7.23 -27.60
C LYS A 254 -7.98 7.11 -28.26
N MET A 255 -9.03 7.04 -27.44
CA MET A 255 -10.42 7.02 -27.93
C MET A 255 -10.96 8.40 -28.33
N LYS A 256 -10.12 9.44 -28.33
CA LYS A 256 -10.46 10.82 -28.72
C LYS A 256 -11.56 11.44 -27.85
N PHE A 257 -11.75 10.97 -26.63
CA PHE A 257 -12.64 11.55 -25.63
C PHE A 257 -11.95 12.72 -24.90
N PHE A 258 -11.54 13.74 -25.67
CA PHE A 258 -10.62 14.77 -25.20
C PHE A 258 -11.15 15.60 -24.03
N THR A 259 -12.42 15.98 -24.02
CA THR A 259 -13.03 16.71 -22.89
C THR A 259 -12.95 15.92 -21.57
N LYS A 260 -13.17 14.60 -21.64
CA LYS A 260 -13.05 13.71 -20.49
C LYS A 260 -11.58 13.51 -20.10
N CYS A 261 -10.70 13.31 -21.08
CA CYS A 261 -9.26 13.22 -20.87
C CYS A 261 -8.71 14.45 -20.14
N VAL A 262 -9.03 15.66 -20.61
CA VAL A 262 -8.58 16.92 -20.00
C VAL A 262 -9.07 17.07 -18.56
N SER A 263 -10.36 16.92 -18.32
CA SER A 263 -10.93 17.13 -16.98
C SER A 263 -10.44 16.11 -15.97
N PHE A 264 -10.19 14.87 -16.39
CA PHE A 264 -9.69 13.80 -15.54
C PHE A 264 -8.18 13.92 -15.30
N SER A 265 -7.39 14.15 -16.36
CA SER A 265 -5.92 14.31 -16.27
C SER A 265 -5.50 15.50 -15.42
N LYS A 266 -6.18 16.65 -15.53
CA LYS A 266 -5.88 17.86 -14.76
C LYS A 266 -5.87 17.59 -13.25
N ARG A 267 -6.89 16.90 -12.74
CA ARG A 267 -7.02 16.59 -11.30
C ARG A 267 -5.85 15.76 -10.77
N ILE A 268 -5.41 14.78 -11.56
CA ILE A 268 -4.33 13.87 -11.19
C ILE A 268 -2.97 14.55 -11.33
N ALA A 269 -2.79 15.29 -12.43
CA ALA A 269 -1.54 15.99 -12.72
C ALA A 269 -1.28 17.15 -11.76
N ASP A 270 -2.30 17.64 -11.05
CA ASP A 270 -2.18 18.73 -10.08
C ASP A 270 -1.86 18.26 -8.66
N TYR A 271 -1.82 16.95 -8.37
CA TYR A 271 -1.38 16.47 -7.07
C TYR A 271 0.02 17.01 -6.73
N ASP A 272 0.18 17.40 -5.46
CA ASP A 272 1.44 17.88 -4.89
C ASP A 272 2.39 16.71 -4.62
N GLU A 273 3.63 16.86 -5.08
CA GLU A 273 4.62 15.79 -5.04
C GLU A 273 5.13 15.48 -3.63
N VAL A 274 5.07 16.47 -2.73
CA VAL A 274 5.61 16.36 -1.37
C VAL A 274 4.52 15.93 -0.39
N HIS A 275 3.31 16.46 -0.52
CA HIS A 275 2.22 16.26 0.43
C HIS A 275 1.24 15.17 0.00
N ASP A 276 0.81 15.17 -1.27
CA ASP A 276 -0.25 14.26 -1.72
C ASP A 276 0.28 12.85 -1.95
N ILE A 277 1.48 12.68 -2.50
CA ILE A 277 2.02 11.34 -2.80
C ILE A 277 2.12 10.47 -1.52
N PRO A 278 2.76 10.92 -0.41
CA PRO A 278 2.80 10.12 0.82
C PRO A 278 1.42 9.89 1.43
N MET A 279 0.51 10.87 1.35
CA MET A 279 -0.84 10.77 1.87
C MET A 279 -1.66 9.73 1.10
N ILE A 280 -1.64 9.78 -0.24
CA ILE A 280 -2.30 8.82 -1.11
C ILE A 280 -1.71 7.43 -0.86
N ALA A 281 -0.38 7.29 -0.79
CA ALA A 281 0.26 6.01 -0.49
C ALA A 281 -0.18 5.44 0.86
N HIS A 282 -0.34 6.28 1.88
CA HIS A 282 -0.81 5.86 3.20
C HIS A 282 -2.29 5.41 3.18
N VAL A 283 -3.16 6.17 2.50
CA VAL A 283 -4.60 5.90 2.45
C VAL A 283 -4.93 4.70 1.57
N THR A 284 -4.23 4.55 0.45
CA THR A 284 -4.50 3.51 -0.55
C THR A 284 -3.64 2.27 -0.38
N ASP A 285 -2.59 2.34 0.44
CA ASP A 285 -1.53 1.33 0.59
C ASP A 285 -0.82 1.00 -0.75
N CYS A 286 -0.99 1.88 -1.76
CA CYS A 286 -0.31 1.78 -3.05
C CYS A 286 1.12 2.31 -2.94
N LEU A 287 2.02 1.76 -3.75
CA LEU A 287 3.41 2.17 -3.75
C LEU A 287 3.58 3.57 -4.37
N PRO A 288 4.35 4.47 -3.74
CA PRO A 288 4.60 5.81 -4.27
C PRO A 288 5.08 5.83 -5.72
N GLU A 289 5.86 4.82 -6.13
CA GLU A 289 6.38 4.68 -7.49
C GLU A 289 5.27 4.58 -8.55
N PHE A 290 4.18 3.84 -8.26
CA PHE A 290 3.05 3.71 -9.18
C PHE A 290 2.13 4.93 -9.15
N ILE A 291 2.01 5.60 -8.00
CA ILE A 291 1.34 6.90 -7.90
C ILE A 291 2.05 7.92 -8.80
N ILE A 292 3.38 8.00 -8.72
CA ILE A 292 4.22 8.86 -9.56
C ILE A 292 4.03 8.54 -11.05
N LYS A 293 4.01 7.25 -11.43
CA LYS A 293 3.75 6.85 -12.82
C LYS A 293 2.38 7.34 -13.31
N GLY A 294 1.32 7.16 -12.52
CA GLY A 294 -0.01 7.65 -12.86
C GLY A 294 -0.07 9.18 -13.03
N MET A 295 0.60 9.91 -12.13
CA MET A 295 0.72 11.37 -12.23
C MET A 295 1.51 11.81 -13.47
N ALA A 296 2.61 11.13 -13.80
CA ALA A 296 3.41 11.42 -14.99
C ALA A 296 2.62 11.18 -16.28
N MET A 297 1.85 10.09 -16.38
CA MET A 297 0.94 9.83 -17.50
C MET A 297 -0.10 10.94 -17.63
N ALA A 298 -0.76 11.30 -16.53
CA ALA A 298 -1.77 12.35 -16.54
C ALA A 298 -1.19 13.69 -16.99
N ALA A 299 -0.04 14.09 -16.46
CA ALA A 299 0.66 15.31 -16.86
C ALA A 299 1.03 15.28 -18.35
N PHE A 300 1.58 14.17 -18.85
CA PHE A 300 1.95 14.02 -20.25
C PHE A 300 0.74 14.21 -21.19
N TYR A 301 -0.35 13.47 -20.97
CA TYR A 301 -1.54 13.56 -21.82
C TYR A 301 -2.28 14.89 -21.67
N HIS A 302 -2.25 15.51 -20.48
CA HIS A 302 -2.77 16.86 -20.31
C HIS A 302 -1.97 17.89 -21.13
N GLY A 303 -0.63 17.79 -21.09
CA GLY A 303 0.27 18.58 -21.93
C GLY A 303 -0.02 18.39 -23.42
N ARG A 304 -0.31 17.16 -23.87
CA ARG A 304 -0.72 16.86 -25.26
C ARG A 304 -2.00 17.57 -25.66
N CYS A 305 -3.02 17.52 -24.80
CA CYS A 305 -4.28 18.20 -25.05
C CYS A 305 -4.11 19.72 -25.16
N LEU A 306 -3.28 20.33 -24.29
CA LEU A 306 -2.95 21.76 -24.34
C LEU A 306 -2.13 22.12 -25.59
N GLN A 307 -1.13 21.31 -25.96
CA GLN A 307 -0.29 21.57 -27.13
C GLN A 307 -1.09 21.57 -28.44
N LEU A 308 -2.07 20.66 -28.54
CA LEU A 308 -2.82 20.43 -29.77
C LEU A 308 -4.22 21.07 -29.78
N GLY A 309 -4.66 21.64 -28.67
CA GLY A 309 -6.02 22.19 -28.54
C GLY A 309 -7.11 21.13 -28.54
N LEU A 310 -6.86 19.97 -27.92
CA LEU A 310 -7.78 18.83 -27.90
C LEU A 310 -8.65 18.87 -26.64
N GLY A 311 -9.93 19.21 -26.79
CA GLY A 311 -10.88 19.29 -25.67
C GLY A 311 -10.62 20.45 -24.70
N ILE A 312 -9.60 21.27 -24.96
CA ILE A 312 -9.21 22.49 -24.24
C ILE A 312 -8.57 23.46 -25.24
N MET A 313 -8.56 24.76 -24.93
CA MET A 313 -7.85 25.74 -25.76
C MET A 313 -6.37 25.44 -25.82
N LYS A 314 -5.77 25.70 -26.99
CA LYS A 314 -4.33 25.52 -27.19
C LYS A 314 -3.55 26.49 -26.30
N ASP A 315 -2.60 25.97 -25.54
CA ASP A 315 -1.69 26.73 -24.67
C ASP A 315 -0.31 26.04 -24.63
N GLU A 316 0.66 26.61 -25.34
CA GLU A 316 1.99 26.03 -25.46
C GLU A 316 2.85 26.21 -24.20
N GLU A 317 2.60 27.24 -23.40
CA GLU A 317 3.36 27.50 -22.16
C GLU A 317 2.94 26.48 -21.09
N SER A 318 1.64 26.35 -20.87
CA SER A 318 1.10 25.33 -19.96
C SER A 318 1.45 23.92 -20.42
N ALA A 319 1.43 23.63 -21.72
CA ALA A 319 1.86 22.33 -22.23
C ALA A 319 3.31 21.99 -21.84
N LYS A 320 4.24 22.95 -21.99
CA LYS A 320 5.65 22.77 -21.58
C LYS A 320 5.79 22.54 -20.08
N HIS A 321 5.01 23.24 -19.26
CA HIS A 321 4.97 23.03 -17.81
C HIS A 321 4.61 21.57 -17.48
N TYR A 322 3.53 21.06 -18.09
CA TYR A 322 3.06 19.69 -17.84
C TYR A 322 4.03 18.61 -18.38
N TYR A 323 4.65 18.82 -19.53
CA TYR A 323 5.71 17.92 -20.01
C TYR A 323 6.91 17.90 -19.08
N SER A 324 7.34 19.08 -18.60
CA SER A 324 8.44 19.18 -17.64
C SER A 324 8.12 18.46 -16.34
N LYS A 325 6.86 18.56 -15.86
CA LYS A 325 6.37 17.81 -14.70
C LYS A 325 6.41 16.30 -14.95
N ALA A 326 5.93 15.82 -16.10
CA ALA A 326 5.97 14.41 -16.45
C ALA A 326 7.42 13.86 -16.46
N CYS A 327 8.35 14.58 -17.09
CA CYS A 327 9.77 14.21 -17.11
C CYS A 327 10.40 14.24 -15.71
N ARG A 328 10.07 15.22 -14.87
CA ARG A 328 10.56 15.29 -13.48
C ARG A 328 10.07 14.12 -12.64
N LEU A 329 8.79 13.76 -12.78
CA LEU A 329 8.16 12.66 -12.06
C LEU A 329 8.73 11.31 -12.49
N ASN A 330 8.75 11.04 -13.80
CA ASN A 330 9.23 9.76 -14.33
C ASN A 330 9.86 9.95 -15.73
N PRO A 331 11.19 10.16 -15.80
CA PRO A 331 11.89 10.41 -17.06
C PRO A 331 11.75 9.25 -18.06
N THR A 332 11.87 8.01 -17.59
CA THR A 332 11.82 6.82 -18.46
C THR A 332 10.44 6.64 -19.08
N LEU A 333 9.38 6.81 -18.29
CA LEU A 333 8.01 6.72 -18.80
C LEU A 333 7.68 7.87 -19.76
N ALA A 334 8.14 9.09 -19.46
CA ALA A 334 7.94 10.23 -20.35
C ALA A 334 8.61 10.00 -21.72
N ASP A 335 9.81 9.42 -21.72
CA ASP A 335 10.53 9.03 -22.95
C ASP A 335 9.82 7.90 -23.71
N GLU A 336 9.31 6.88 -23.03
CA GLU A 336 8.51 5.80 -23.63
C GLU A 336 7.23 6.35 -24.29
N LEU A 337 6.49 7.20 -23.58
CA LEU A 337 5.27 7.83 -24.10
C LEU A 337 5.58 8.74 -25.29
N HIS A 338 6.68 9.50 -25.24
CA HIS A 338 7.14 10.32 -26.36
C HIS A 338 7.54 9.47 -27.58
N SER A 339 8.27 8.38 -27.35
CA SER A 339 8.68 7.44 -28.39
C SER A 339 7.47 6.78 -29.07
N LEU A 340 6.44 6.41 -28.31
CA LEU A 340 5.21 5.84 -28.87
C LEU A 340 4.47 6.83 -29.78
N LEU A 341 4.56 8.14 -29.51
CA LEU A 341 4.01 9.18 -30.40
C LEU A 341 4.80 9.30 -31.71
N ILE A 342 6.14 9.32 -31.66
CA ILE A 342 6.99 9.46 -32.86
C ILE A 342 6.72 8.32 -33.83
N HIS A 343 6.53 7.10 -33.32
CA HIS A 343 6.24 5.92 -34.12
C HIS A 343 4.78 5.79 -34.57
N GLN A 344 3.96 6.85 -34.39
CA GLN A 344 2.51 6.88 -34.70
C GLN A 344 1.71 5.72 -34.08
N ARG A 345 2.14 5.20 -32.93
CA ARG A 345 1.41 4.13 -32.22
C ARG A 345 0.35 4.68 -31.27
N ILE A 346 0.24 6.01 -31.12
CA ILE A 346 -0.71 6.74 -30.26
C ILE A 346 -1.18 8.01 -30.97
#